data_AF-A0A251XN90-F1
#
_entry.id   AF-A0A251XN90-F1
#
_cell.length_a   1.000
_cell.length_b   1.000
_cell.length_c   1.000
_cell.angle_alpha   90.00
_cell.angle_beta   90.00
_cell.angle_gamma   90.00
#
_symmetry.space_group_name_H-M   'P 1'
#
loop_
_entity.id
_entity.type
_entity.pdbx_description
1 polymer ?
#
loop_
_entity_poly.entity_id
_entity_poly.type
_entity_poly.pdbx_seq_one_letter_code
_entity_poly.pdbx_strand_id
1 'polypeptide(L)'
;MSTTYRVGYLVGSLSSTSINRALSLALKRLGAQAGLELAEIPIQPLPFYSADMDGEYPRSRTRSRRPSPTPTPSSSSRPSTTARCPAC
;
A
#
# COMPACT_ATOMS: atom_id res chain seq x y z
N MET A 1 13.14 -12.48 -39.10
CA MET A 1 13.72 -12.37 -37.75
C MET A 1 12.61 -11.90 -36.82
N SER A 2 12.01 -12.78 -36.02
CA SER A 2 11.02 -12.36 -35.02
C SER A 2 11.78 -11.91 -33.79
N THR A 3 11.93 -10.59 -33.63
CA THR A 3 12.60 -10.00 -32.48
C THR A 3 11.66 -10.08 -31.28
N THR A 4 12.06 -10.78 -30.23
CA THR A 4 11.30 -10.84 -28.98
C THR A 4 11.63 -9.64 -28.11
N TYR A 5 10.62 -8.87 -27.71
CA TYR A 5 10.79 -7.71 -26.84
C TYR A 5 10.31 -8.03 -25.42
N ARG A 6 11.15 -7.75 -24.42
CA ARG A 6 10.80 -7.92 -23.01
C ARG A 6 10.29 -6.59 -22.46
N VAL A 7 9.04 -6.56 -22.04
CA VAL A 7 8.37 -5.33 -21.59
C VAL A 7 7.84 -5.55 -20.17
N GLY A 8 8.35 -4.76 -19.23
CA GLY A 8 7.82 -4.68 -17.87
C GLY A 8 6.64 -3.71 -17.81
N TYR A 9 5.54 -4.11 -17.17
CA TYR A 9 4.40 -3.23 -16.95
C TYR A 9 4.08 -3.07 -15.45
N LEU A 10 3.59 -1.89 -15.10
CA LEU A 10 3.19 -1.52 -13.73
C LEU A 10 1.68 -1.39 -13.67
N VAL A 11 1.06 -1.96 -12.64
CA VAL A 11 -0.37 -1.76 -12.37
C VAL A 11 -0.49 -0.74 -11.24
N GLY A 12 -0.94 0.48 -11.56
CA GLY A 12 -1.06 1.60 -10.62
C GLY A 12 -2.12 1.46 -9.53
N SER A 13 -2.58 0.25 -9.24
CA SER A 13 -3.58 -0.03 -8.20
C SER A 13 -3.21 -1.28 -7.43
N LEU A 14 -3.21 -1.18 -6.10
CA LEU A 14 -3.04 -2.31 -5.18
C LEU A 14 -4.34 -3.08 -4.96
N SER A 15 -5.48 -2.59 -5.48
CA SER A 15 -6.75 -3.30 -5.36
C SER A 15 -6.78 -4.55 -6.24
N SER A 16 -7.23 -5.66 -5.66
CA SER A 16 -7.43 -6.94 -6.35
C SER A 16 -8.52 -6.86 -7.41
N THR A 17 -9.48 -5.94 -7.29
CA THR A 17 -10.61 -5.74 -8.21
C THR A 17 -10.40 -4.63 -9.24
N SER A 18 -9.17 -4.12 -9.39
CA SER A 18 -8.89 -3.05 -10.36
C SER A 18 -9.15 -3.49 -11.80
N ILE A 19 -9.88 -2.67 -12.56
CA ILE A 19 -10.04 -2.84 -14.01
C ILE A 19 -8.70 -2.89 -14.75
N ASN A 20 -7.68 -2.19 -14.24
CA ASN A 20 -6.34 -2.19 -14.82
C ASN A 20 -5.65 -3.56 -14.73
N ARG A 21 -5.96 -4.39 -13.72
CA ARG A 21 -5.48 -5.78 -13.66
C ARG A 21 -6.11 -6.61 -14.78
N ALA A 22 -7.41 -6.49 -14.99
CA ALA A 22 -8.10 -7.19 -16.06
C ALA A 22 -7.55 -6.80 -17.44
N LEU A 23 -7.32 -5.50 -17.68
CA LEU A 23 -6.68 -4.99 -18.89
C LEU A 23 -5.26 -5.56 -19.08
N SER A 24 -4.43 -5.56 -18.03
CA SER A 24 -3.05 -6.05 -18.10
C SER A 24 -2.96 -7.54 -18.47
N LEU A 25 -3.90 -8.36 -17.99
CA LEU A 25 -3.98 -9.78 -18.33
C LEU A 25 -4.41 -9.99 -19.78
N ALA A 26 -5.33 -9.17 -20.30
CA ALA A 26 -5.72 -9.22 -21.71
C ALA A 26 -4.55 -8.84 -22.63
N LEU A 27 -3.82 -7.77 -22.28
CA LEU A 27 -2.62 -7.35 -23.02
C LEU A 27 -1.53 -8.40 -22.99
N LYS A 28 -1.32 -9.09 -21.86
CA LYS A 28 -0.35 -10.21 -21.78
C LYS A 28 -0.67 -11.33 -22.76
N ARG A 29 -1.96 -11.67 -22.92
CA ARG A 29 -2.41 -12.71 -23.86
C ARG A 29 -2.20 -12.31 -25.32
N LEU A 30 -2.49 -11.06 -25.65
CA LEU A 30 -2.32 -10.53 -27.00
C LEU A 30 -0.84 -10.32 -27.35
N GLY A 31 -0.05 -9.79 -26.42
CA GLY A 31 1.38 -9.53 -26.62
C GLY A 31 2.18 -10.80 -26.89
N ALA A 32 1.83 -11.91 -26.26
CA ALA A 32 2.47 -13.20 -26.52
C ALA A 32 2.38 -13.65 -27.99
N GLN A 33 1.31 -13.27 -28.71
CA GLN A 33 1.11 -13.58 -30.12
C GLN A 33 1.98 -12.72 -31.04
N ALA A 34 2.38 -11.53 -30.57
CA ALA A 34 3.22 -10.58 -31.30
C ALA A 34 4.71 -10.66 -30.92
N GLY A 35 5.12 -11.68 -30.15
CA GLY A 35 6.50 -11.83 -29.70
C GLY A 35 6.90 -10.87 -28.56
N LEU A 36 5.94 -10.40 -27.77
CA LEU A 36 6.19 -9.59 -26.57
C LEU A 36 6.15 -10.45 -25.31
N GLU A 37 7.25 -10.48 -24.57
CA GLU A 37 7.30 -11.03 -23.22
C GLU A 37 6.89 -9.96 -22.20
N LEU A 38 5.64 -10.02 -21.73
CA LEU A 38 5.09 -9.07 -20.76
C LEU A 38 5.23 -9.60 -19.32
N ALA A 39 5.95 -8.85 -18.49
CA ALA A 39 6.18 -9.16 -17.08
C ALA A 39 5.57 -8.09 -16.15
N GLU A 40 4.80 -8.52 -15.15
CA GLU A 40 4.27 -7.61 -14.12
C GLU A 40 5.36 -7.25 -13.12
N ILE A 41 5.57 -5.95 -12.91
CA ILE A 41 6.47 -5.44 -11.86
C ILE A 41 5.60 -5.07 -10.65
N PRO A 42 5.68 -5.81 -9.54
CA PRO A 42 4.84 -5.55 -8.37
C PRO A 42 5.25 -4.23 -7.70
N ILE A 43 4.29 -3.32 -7.51
CA ILE A 43 4.50 -2.05 -6.80
C ILE A 43 4.27 -2.15 -5.28
N GLN A 44 3.62 -3.21 -4.81
CA GLN A 44 3.32 -3.44 -3.39
C GLN A 44 4.56 -3.48 -2.48
N PRO A 45 5.72 -4.02 -2.91
CA PRO A 45 6.92 -4.00 -2.09
C PRO A 45 7.75 -2.74 -2.30
N LEU A 46 7.21 -1.62 -2.77
CA LEU A 46 7.97 -0.36 -2.75
C LEU A 46 7.76 0.33 -1.39
N PRO A 47 8.83 0.85 -0.76
CA PRO A 47 8.67 1.71 0.40
C PRO A 47 7.98 3.01 -0.03
N PHE A 48 7.26 3.64 0.88
CA PHE A 48 6.86 5.02 0.65
C PHE A 48 8.13 5.86 0.57
N TYR A 49 8.21 6.69 -0.47
CA TYR A 49 9.29 7.64 -0.61
C TYR A 49 9.27 8.63 0.57
N SER A 50 10.44 8.91 1.12
CA SER A 50 10.68 9.95 2.12
C SER A 50 12.08 10.49 1.89
N ALA A 51 12.23 11.81 1.79
CA ALA A 51 13.52 12.46 1.50
C ALA A 51 14.62 12.12 2.52
N ASP A 52 14.23 11.76 3.75
CA ASP A 52 15.15 11.32 4.80
C ASP A 52 15.89 10.01 4.46
N MET A 53 15.35 9.21 3.52
CA MET A 53 15.89 7.91 3.11
C MET A 53 16.79 8.01 1.87
N ASP A 54 17.02 9.20 1.33
CA ASP A 54 17.92 9.41 0.19
C ASP A 54 19.40 9.20 0.57
N GLY A 55 19.73 9.28 1.86
CA GLY A 55 21.09 9.07 2.39
C GLY A 55 21.47 7.60 2.68
N GLU A 56 20.49 6.72 2.91
CA GLU A 56 20.72 5.29 3.19
C GLU A 56 19.90 4.44 2.20
N TYR A 57 20.44 4.17 1.01
CA TYR A 57 19.84 3.21 0.07
C TYR A 57 20.18 1.77 0.51
N PRO A 58 19.29 1.00 1.17
CA PRO A 58 19.68 -0.28 1.74
C PRO A 58 19.49 -1.38 0.69
N ARG A 59 20.52 -2.22 0.50
CA ARG A 59 20.54 -3.34 -0.47
C ARG A 59 19.53 -4.48 -0.21
N SER A 60 18.64 -4.35 0.77
CA SER A 60 17.62 -5.36 1.05
C SER A 60 16.46 -4.73 1.81
N ARG A 61 15.32 -4.57 1.15
CA ARG A 61 14.14 -3.93 1.74
C ARG A 61 13.35 -4.92 2.59
N THR A 62 13.77 -5.13 3.84
CA THR A 62 13.02 -5.93 4.82
C THR A 62 11.89 -5.10 5.42
N ARG A 63 10.67 -5.62 5.32
CA ARG A 63 9.42 -5.04 5.81
C ARG A 63 9.43 -4.89 7.33
N SER A 64 9.61 -3.67 7.83
CA SER A 64 9.36 -3.37 9.25
C SER A 64 7.88 -3.06 9.45
N ARG A 65 7.14 -3.98 10.10
CA ARG A 65 5.76 -3.76 10.55
C ARG A 65 5.81 -2.74 11.69
N ARG A 66 5.17 -1.58 11.52
CA ARG A 66 4.89 -0.68 12.63
C ARG A 66 3.87 -1.36 13.56
N PRO A 67 4.14 -1.53 14.87
CA PRO A 67 3.12 -2.04 15.79
C PRO A 67 1.99 -1.02 15.91
N SER A 68 0.75 -1.51 15.89
CA SER A 68 -0.48 -0.73 16.10
C SER A 68 -0.45 -0.07 17.48
N PRO A 69 -0.83 1.22 17.62
CA PRO A 69 -0.92 1.84 18.94
C PRO A 69 -2.04 1.15 19.73
N THR A 70 -1.68 0.63 20.91
CA THR A 70 -2.61 0.10 21.90
C THR A 70 -3.63 1.17 22.31
N PRO A 71 -4.93 0.84 22.46
CA PRO A 71 -5.90 1.81 22.95
C PRO A 71 -5.61 2.16 24.42
N THR A 72 -5.43 3.45 24.69
CA THR A 72 -5.34 4.00 26.05
C THR A 72 -6.67 3.83 26.78
N PRO A 73 -6.70 3.36 28.05
CA PRO A 73 -7.94 3.30 28.80
C PRO A 73 -8.40 4.71 29.20
N SER A 74 -9.60 5.08 28.75
CA SER A 74 -10.31 6.30 29.14
C SER A 74 -10.72 6.21 30.62
N SER A 75 -9.97 6.87 31.50
CA SER A 75 -10.36 7.13 32.89
C SER A 75 -11.42 8.24 32.94
N SER A 76 -12.69 7.86 32.98
CA SER A 76 -13.81 8.78 33.26
C SER A 76 -14.70 8.26 34.39
N SER A 77 -14.09 7.95 35.53
CA SER A 77 -14.81 7.89 36.81
C SER A 77 -15.11 9.33 37.27
N ARG A 78 -16.32 9.82 36.99
CA ARG A 78 -16.87 11.03 37.63
C ARG A 78 -17.44 10.65 39.00
N PRO A 79 -16.99 11.22 40.13
CA PRO A 79 -17.74 11.14 41.37
C PRO A 79 -18.91 12.14 41.33
N SER A 80 -20.12 11.60 41.50
CA SER A 80 -21.34 12.32 41.80
C SER A 80 -21.16 13.14 43.08
N THR A 81 -21.12 14.47 42.97
CA THR A 81 -21.29 15.35 44.13
C THR A 81 -22.57 16.15 43.93
N THR A 82 -23.61 15.72 44.64
CA THR A 82 -24.84 16.46 44.91
C THR A 82 -24.48 17.72 45.67
N ALA A 83 -24.27 18.83 44.97
CA ALA A 83 -24.20 20.15 45.57
C ALA A 83 -25.57 20.82 45.46
N ARG A 84 -26.25 20.90 46.60
CA ARG A 84 -27.38 21.79 46.89
C ARG A 84 -27.16 23.18 46.25
N CYS A 85 -28.07 23.60 45.37
CA CYS A 85 -28.27 25.03 45.10
C CYS A 85 -29.18 25.61 46.21
N PRO A 86 -28.76 26.68 46.93
CA PRO A 86 -29.68 27.48 47.72
C PRO A 86 -30.34 28.56 46.83
N ALA A 87 -31.66 28.67 46.97
CA ALA A 87 -32.54 29.81 46.71
C ALA A 87 -32.11 30.88 45.67
N CYS A 88 -32.84 30.91 44.55
CA CYS A 88 -33.48 32.11 43.98
C CYS A 88 -34.55 31.67 42.97
#